data_AF-A0A3M1FNV3-F1
#
_entry.id   AF-A0A3M1FNV3-F1
#
_cell.length_a   1.000
_cell.length_b   1.000
_cell.length_c   1.000
_cell.angle_alpha   90.00
_cell.angle_beta   90.00
_cell.angle_gamma   90.00
#
_symmetry.space_group_name_H-M   'P 1'
#
loop_
_entity.id
_entity.type
_entity.pdbx_description
1 polymer ?
#
loop_
_entity_poly.entity_id
_entity_poly.type
_entity_poly.pdbx_seq_one_letter_code
_entity_poly.pdbx_strand_id
1 'polypeptide(L)'
;MSAVKELLTIKEASEWATKFLKRNVTESNISYLIQYGKVKKYNGNGTTRVSIKDLLNYYEEFYDKRRERWKKHLGEDLNWALSFEEVREKERTKHVHRLHPYKGKFIPQLVEYFLDNHIDEFKRESFFREGDIVLDPFCGSGTTLVQANELKIHSVGIDVSRFNCMITEVKLLNYDLQALKEDINKIQRALLSFRAASKITDFESELAQELYLFNSKFFPSPEYKYKVSKGLVKEESYGRE
;
A
#
# COMPACT_ATOMS: atom_id res chain seq x y z
N MET A 1 2.85 -8.63 38.61
CA MET A 1 3.07 -8.97 37.19
C MET A 1 1.85 -9.73 36.70
N SER A 2 0.98 -9.09 35.90
CA SER A 2 -0.19 -9.76 35.31
C SER A 2 0.29 -10.84 34.35
N ALA A 3 -0.23 -12.07 34.48
CA ALA A 3 0.01 -13.13 33.50
C ALA A 3 -0.33 -12.60 32.10
N VAL A 4 0.65 -12.63 31.20
CA VAL A 4 0.44 -12.23 29.82
C VAL A 4 -0.53 -13.25 29.22
N LYS A 5 -1.75 -12.81 28.90
CA LYS A 5 -2.70 -13.65 28.16
C LYS A 5 -2.04 -14.09 26.86
N GLU A 6 -1.83 -15.39 26.69
CA GLU A 6 -1.15 -15.95 25.51
C GLU A 6 -1.95 -15.73 24.22
N LEU A 7 -3.28 -15.59 24.34
CA LEU A 7 -4.21 -15.28 23.26
C LEU A 7 -4.90 -13.94 23.51
N LEU A 8 -4.80 -13.04 22.53
CA LEU A 8 -5.41 -11.71 22.54
C LEU A 8 -6.59 -11.66 21.56
N THR A 9 -7.62 -10.89 21.91
CA THR A 9 -8.64 -10.45 20.94
C THR A 9 -8.02 -9.57 19.86
N ILE A 10 -8.73 -9.35 18.74
CA ILE A 10 -8.25 -8.46 17.66
C ILE A 10 -7.90 -7.06 18.19
N LYS A 11 -8.73 -6.51 19.09
CA LYS A 11 -8.51 -5.21 19.72
C LYS A 11 -7.24 -5.21 20.59
N GLU A 12 -7.16 -6.12 21.56
CA GLU A 12 -5.99 -6.25 22.45
C GLU A 12 -4.70 -6.48 21.65
N ALA A 13 -4.76 -7.27 20.57
CA ALA A 13 -3.64 -7.50 19.66
C ALA A 13 -3.19 -6.24 18.93
N SER A 14 -4.13 -5.40 18.49
CA SER A 14 -3.83 -4.14 17.80
C SER A 14 -3.17 -3.13 18.74
N GLU A 15 -3.64 -3.05 19.99
CA GLU A 15 -3.07 -2.20 21.04
C GLU A 15 -1.67 -2.68 21.42
N TRP A 16 -1.50 -3.99 21.62
CA TRP A 16 -0.20 -4.61 21.89
C TRP A 16 0.79 -4.35 20.76
N ALA A 17 0.41 -4.60 19.50
CA ALA A 17 1.27 -4.40 18.34
C ALA A 17 1.63 -2.92 18.14
N THR A 18 0.69 -2.01 18.44
CA THR A 18 0.94 -0.56 18.42
C THR A 18 2.04 -0.17 19.39
N LYS A 19 1.96 -0.68 20.63
CA LYS A 19 2.97 -0.43 21.66
C LYS A 19 4.31 -1.07 21.33
N PHE A 20 4.29 -2.31 20.82
CA PHE A 20 5.50 -3.07 20.46
C PHE A 20 6.28 -2.39 19.32
N LEU A 21 5.58 -1.95 18.27
CA LEU A 21 6.19 -1.35 17.08
C LEU A 21 6.37 0.18 17.17
N LYS A 22 5.87 0.81 18.24
CA LYS A 22 5.82 2.28 18.39
C LYS A 22 5.17 2.99 17.20
N ARG A 23 4.24 2.33 16.50
CA ARG A 23 3.45 2.88 15.39
C ARG A 23 2.03 2.41 15.51
N ASN A 24 1.07 3.18 15.02
CA ASN A 24 -0.33 2.76 15.03
C ASN A 24 -0.51 1.41 14.28
N VAL A 25 -1.23 0.47 14.88
CA VAL A 25 -1.66 -0.80 14.26
C VAL A 25 -3.15 -0.93 14.55
N THR A 26 -3.95 -1.01 13.49
CA THR A 26 -5.42 -1.05 13.61
C THR A 26 -5.93 -2.48 13.72
N GLU A 27 -7.16 -2.64 14.20
CA GLU A 27 -7.87 -3.94 14.19
C GLU A 27 -7.98 -4.55 12.78
N SER A 28 -8.10 -3.70 11.76
CA SER A 28 -8.09 -4.13 10.35
C SER A 28 -6.72 -4.72 9.94
N ASN A 29 -5.61 -4.20 10.47
CA ASN A 29 -4.29 -4.78 10.21
C ASN A 29 -4.18 -6.19 10.80
N ILE A 30 -4.65 -6.39 12.03
CA ILE A 30 -4.66 -7.72 12.66
C ILE A 30 -5.58 -8.67 11.90
N SER A 31 -6.78 -8.21 11.53
CA SER A 31 -7.73 -8.99 10.72
C SER A 31 -7.15 -9.40 9.36
N TYR A 32 -6.40 -8.50 8.72
CA TYR A 32 -5.67 -8.79 7.49
C TYR A 32 -4.64 -9.91 7.68
N LEU A 33 -3.83 -9.86 8.76
CA LEU A 33 -2.85 -10.92 9.04
C LEU A 33 -3.52 -12.30 9.18
N ILE A 34 -4.71 -12.34 9.79
CA ILE A 34 -5.50 -13.57 9.91
C ILE A 34 -6.03 -14.00 8.53
N GLN A 35 -6.66 -13.09 7.79
CA GLN A 35 -7.29 -13.36 6.49
C GLN A 35 -6.29 -13.91 5.45
N TYR A 36 -5.04 -13.44 5.51
CA TYR A 36 -3.95 -13.88 4.63
C TYR A 36 -3.06 -14.96 5.26
N GLY A 37 -3.48 -15.57 6.37
CA GLY A 37 -2.79 -16.69 7.01
C GLY A 37 -1.38 -16.36 7.50
N LYS A 38 -1.07 -15.08 7.78
CA LYS A 38 0.22 -14.66 8.35
C LYS A 38 0.32 -15.00 9.84
N VAL A 39 -0.82 -14.94 10.54
CA VAL A 39 -0.96 -15.38 11.93
C VAL A 39 -2.15 -16.33 12.05
N LYS A 40 -2.09 -17.25 13.02
CA LYS A 40 -3.13 -18.26 13.17
C LYS A 40 -4.40 -17.67 13.79
N LYS A 41 -5.55 -18.02 13.23
CA LYS A 41 -6.86 -17.73 13.83
C LYS A 41 -7.14 -18.73 14.96
N TYR A 42 -7.45 -18.22 16.14
CA TYR A 42 -8.00 -19.01 17.24
C TYR A 42 -9.44 -18.60 17.52
N ASN A 43 -10.35 -19.57 17.61
CA ASN A 43 -11.72 -19.32 18.02
C ASN A 43 -11.82 -19.59 19.53
N GLY A 44 -12.05 -18.55 20.33
CA GLY A 44 -12.22 -18.68 21.78
C GLY A 44 -13.51 -17.99 22.24
N ASN A 45 -14.45 -18.74 22.81
CA ASN A 45 -15.71 -18.25 23.37
C ASN A 45 -16.44 -17.24 22.46
N GLY A 46 -16.62 -17.57 21.17
CA GLY A 46 -17.32 -16.71 20.20
C GLY A 46 -16.52 -15.49 19.69
N THR A 47 -15.30 -15.27 20.18
CA THR A 47 -14.43 -14.16 19.76
C THR A 47 -13.20 -14.67 19.00
N THR A 48 -12.82 -13.98 17.93
CA THR A 48 -11.58 -14.28 17.20
C THR A 48 -10.38 -13.79 18.01
N ARG A 49 -9.39 -14.67 18.19
CA ARG A 49 -8.17 -14.41 18.95
C ARG A 49 -6.92 -14.78 18.15
N VAL A 50 -5.80 -14.19 18.55
CA VAL A 50 -4.46 -14.41 17.97
C VAL A 50 -3.43 -14.60 19.07
N SER A 51 -2.43 -15.44 18.83
CA SER A 51 -1.34 -15.63 19.78
C SER A 51 -0.35 -14.47 19.74
N ILE A 52 0.08 -14.00 20.92
CA ILE A 52 1.17 -13.01 21.01
C ILE A 52 2.45 -13.55 20.38
N LYS A 53 2.73 -14.85 20.55
CA LYS A 53 3.92 -15.50 19.98
C LYS A 53 3.89 -15.47 18.45
N ASP A 54 2.73 -15.70 17.84
CA ASP A 54 2.57 -15.62 16.38
C ASP A 54 2.77 -14.18 15.86
N LEU A 55 2.26 -13.18 16.60
CA LEU A 55 2.46 -11.78 16.25
C LEU A 55 3.93 -11.35 16.41
N LEU A 56 4.58 -11.74 17.51
CA LEU A 56 6.01 -11.51 17.75
C LEU A 56 6.83 -12.09 16.60
N ASN A 57 6.66 -13.38 16.31
CA ASN A 57 7.36 -14.05 15.20
C ASN A 57 7.15 -13.30 13.89
N TYR A 58 5.90 -12.93 13.56
CA TYR A 58 5.61 -12.20 12.31
C TYR A 58 6.34 -10.85 12.24
N TYR A 59 6.30 -10.07 13.32
CA TYR A 59 6.89 -8.73 13.31
C TYR A 59 8.42 -8.75 13.44
N GLU A 60 8.99 -9.59 14.29
CA GLU A 60 10.45 -9.74 14.44
C GLU A 60 11.08 -10.26 13.14
N GLU A 61 10.47 -11.27 12.49
CA GLU A 61 10.96 -11.74 11.19
C GLU A 61 10.92 -10.67 10.10
N PHE A 62 9.96 -9.75 10.17
CA PHE A 62 9.81 -8.70 9.18
C PHE A 62 10.78 -7.53 9.40
N TYR A 63 11.03 -7.14 10.66
CA TYR A 63 11.84 -5.97 10.99
C TYR A 63 13.34 -6.29 11.09
N ASP A 64 13.73 -7.24 11.94
CA ASP A 64 15.16 -7.46 12.26
C ASP A 64 15.89 -8.12 11.09
N LYS A 65 15.28 -9.13 10.48
CA LYS A 65 15.91 -9.85 9.34
C LYS A 65 16.00 -9.00 8.08
N ARG A 66 15.13 -7.99 7.90
CA ARG A 66 15.16 -7.14 6.71
C ARG A 66 16.30 -6.14 6.81
N ARG A 67 16.37 -5.35 7.88
CA ARG A 67 17.40 -4.33 8.08
C ARG A 67 18.81 -4.94 8.04
N GLU A 68 19.04 -6.02 8.79
CA GLU A 68 20.32 -6.72 8.81
C GLU A 68 20.68 -7.33 7.46
N ARG A 69 19.70 -7.89 6.73
CA ARG A 69 19.93 -8.41 5.38
C ARG A 69 20.36 -7.31 4.42
N TRP A 70 19.69 -6.16 4.42
CA TRP A 70 20.04 -5.05 3.52
C TRP A 70 21.38 -4.43 3.89
N LYS A 71 21.70 -4.25 5.18
CA LYS A 71 23.05 -3.84 5.63
C LYS A 71 24.12 -4.79 5.12
N LYS A 72 23.89 -6.10 5.21
CA LYS A 72 24.83 -7.11 4.71
C LYS A 72 25.06 -7.06 3.20
N HIS A 73 24.03 -6.70 2.41
CA HIS A 73 24.13 -6.67 0.93
C HIS A 73 24.62 -5.32 0.38
N LEU A 74 24.26 -4.22 1.02
CA LEU A 74 24.49 -2.86 0.51
C LEU A 74 25.53 -2.06 1.32
N GLY A 75 26.03 -2.60 2.44
CA GLY A 75 27.02 -1.95 3.30
C GLY A 75 26.43 -0.97 4.31
N GLU A 76 27.32 -0.25 4.99
CA GLU A 76 26.96 0.73 6.04
C GLU A 76 26.54 2.10 5.48
N ASP A 77 26.79 2.36 4.19
CA ASP A 77 26.48 3.63 3.51
C ASP A 77 24.97 3.86 3.26
N LEU A 78 24.12 2.94 3.72
CA LEU A 78 22.69 3.04 3.53
C LEU A 78 22.08 4.11 4.44
N ASN A 79 21.55 5.19 3.85
CA ASN A 79 20.81 6.18 4.60
C ASN A 79 19.41 5.65 4.98
N TRP A 80 19.30 5.12 6.20
CA TRP A 80 18.05 4.61 6.74
C TRP A 80 16.99 5.70 6.94
N ALA A 81 17.38 6.96 7.15
CA ALA A 81 16.44 8.08 7.27
C ALA A 81 15.66 8.31 5.96
N LEU A 82 16.32 8.11 4.80
CA LEU A 82 15.70 8.21 3.48
C LEU A 82 15.07 6.90 2.97
N SER A 83 14.95 5.88 3.82
CA SER A 83 14.25 4.64 3.47
C SER A 83 12.72 4.79 3.50
N PHE A 84 12.22 5.76 4.28
CA PHE A 84 10.79 5.98 4.54
C PHE A 84 10.05 4.68 4.95
N GLU A 85 10.75 3.76 5.62
CA GLU A 85 10.23 2.44 6.03
C GLU A 85 8.99 2.57 6.94
N GLU A 86 8.93 3.64 7.71
CA GLU A 86 7.83 3.94 8.63
C GLU A 86 6.60 4.54 7.94
N VAL A 87 6.78 5.14 6.76
CA VAL A 87 5.69 5.78 6.01
C VAL A 87 4.82 4.70 5.39
N ARG A 88 3.53 4.69 5.71
CA ARG A 88 2.59 3.65 5.25
C ARG A 88 2.32 3.79 3.76
N GLU A 89 1.91 2.71 3.08
CA GLU A 89 1.60 2.77 1.64
C GLU A 89 0.56 3.85 1.29
N LYS A 90 -0.46 4.00 2.13
CA LYS A 90 -1.48 5.06 2.00
C LYS A 90 -0.86 6.46 1.98
N GLU A 91 0.18 6.69 2.78
CA GLU A 91 0.91 7.95 2.86
C GLU A 91 1.93 8.07 1.72
N ARG A 92 2.65 6.98 1.39
CA ARG A 92 3.58 6.89 0.24
C ARG A 92 2.88 7.08 -1.11
N THR A 93 1.56 7.02 -1.15
CA THR A 93 0.76 7.23 -2.36
C THR A 93 -0.31 8.30 -2.14
N LYS A 94 -0.01 9.31 -1.30
CA LYS A 94 -0.93 10.42 -0.98
C LYS A 94 -1.57 11.06 -2.23
N HIS A 95 -2.82 11.54 -2.09
CA HIS A 95 -3.51 12.36 -3.12
C HIS A 95 -3.66 11.69 -4.50
N VAL A 96 -3.35 12.44 -5.55
CA VAL A 96 -3.49 12.10 -6.97
C VAL A 96 -2.50 11.02 -7.45
N HIS A 97 -1.58 10.60 -6.58
CA HIS A 97 -0.54 9.63 -6.90
C HIS A 97 -1.06 8.21 -7.15
N ARG A 98 -2.31 7.90 -6.76
CA ARG A 98 -3.01 6.63 -7.00
C ARG A 98 -3.90 6.62 -8.24
N LEU A 99 -4.04 7.74 -8.96
CA LEU A 99 -4.89 7.80 -10.16
C LEU A 99 -4.47 6.80 -11.24
N HIS A 100 -3.17 6.48 -11.33
CA HIS A 100 -2.66 5.50 -12.28
C HIS A 100 -1.42 4.77 -11.72
N PRO A 101 -1.34 3.42 -11.81
CA PRO A 101 -0.14 2.68 -11.44
C PRO A 101 1.01 2.96 -12.43
N TYR A 102 2.17 3.40 -11.92
CA TYR A 102 3.35 3.65 -12.75
C TYR A 102 4.56 2.91 -12.18
N LYS A 103 5.20 2.07 -13.01
CA LYS A 103 6.42 1.34 -12.62
C LYS A 103 7.61 2.30 -12.57
N GLY A 104 8.44 2.19 -11.53
CA GLY A 104 9.59 3.09 -11.35
C GLY A 104 9.23 4.46 -10.78
N LYS A 105 8.05 4.63 -10.20
CA LYS A 105 7.63 5.85 -9.52
C LYS A 105 8.37 6.06 -8.19
N PHE A 106 8.84 7.28 -7.93
CA PHE A 106 9.33 7.71 -6.62
C PHE A 106 8.20 7.86 -5.60
N ILE A 107 8.52 7.64 -4.33
CA ILE A 107 7.62 8.01 -3.23
C ILE A 107 7.58 9.56 -3.13
N PRO A 108 6.40 10.18 -2.96
CA PRO A 108 6.26 11.64 -2.89
C PRO A 108 7.14 12.28 -1.83
N GLN A 109 7.29 11.63 -0.66
CA GLN A 109 8.09 12.11 0.47
C GLN A 109 9.57 12.29 0.14
N LEU A 110 10.12 11.44 -0.75
CA LEU A 110 11.51 11.59 -1.19
C LEU A 110 11.67 12.86 -2.02
N VAL A 111 10.70 13.18 -2.86
CA VAL A 111 10.76 14.40 -3.68
C VAL A 111 10.52 15.63 -2.81
N GLU A 112 9.54 15.57 -1.89
CA GLU A 112 9.28 16.60 -0.89
C GLU A 112 10.54 16.92 -0.06
N TYR A 113 11.27 15.90 0.40
CA TYR A 113 12.54 16.06 1.12
C TYR A 113 13.56 16.94 0.39
N PHE A 114 13.71 16.77 -0.93
CA PHE A 114 14.65 17.56 -1.73
C PHE A 114 14.13 18.96 -2.10
N LEU A 115 12.82 19.12 -2.24
CA LEU A 115 12.20 20.37 -2.67
C LEU A 115 11.82 21.30 -1.50
N ASP A 116 11.58 20.77 -0.31
CA ASP A 116 11.17 21.57 0.84
C ASP A 116 12.33 22.41 1.42
N ASN A 117 12.04 23.19 2.46
CA ASN A 117 13.03 24.04 3.13
C ASN A 117 13.69 23.40 4.36
N HIS A 118 13.36 22.15 4.70
CA HIS A 118 13.97 21.52 5.87
C HIS A 118 15.45 21.20 5.59
N ILE A 119 16.25 21.21 6.64
CA ILE A 119 17.66 20.82 6.63
C ILE A 119 17.89 19.81 7.74
N ASP A 120 18.82 18.88 7.51
CA ASP A 120 19.24 17.86 8.47
C ASP A 120 20.73 17.55 8.30
N GLU A 121 21.20 16.45 8.88
CA GLU A 121 22.60 16.03 8.78
C GLU A 121 23.05 15.67 7.34
N PHE A 122 22.11 15.31 6.46
CA PHE A 122 22.32 14.91 5.08
C PHE A 122 22.04 16.04 4.08
N LYS A 123 20.89 16.72 4.21
CA LYS A 123 20.51 17.90 3.43
C LYS A 123 20.89 19.16 4.21
N ARG A 124 22.09 19.68 3.92
CA ARG A 124 22.69 20.80 4.68
C ARG A 124 22.22 22.19 4.24
N GLU A 125 21.53 22.27 3.12
CA GLU A 125 20.99 23.51 2.57
C GLU A 125 19.67 23.26 1.84
N SER A 126 18.88 24.33 1.65
CA SER A 126 17.69 24.28 0.78
C SER A 126 18.07 24.70 -0.64
N PHE A 127 17.66 23.90 -1.62
CA PHE A 127 17.94 24.13 -3.04
C PHE A 127 16.83 24.90 -3.76
N PHE A 128 15.64 25.00 -3.16
CA PHE A 128 14.46 25.61 -3.77
C PHE A 128 13.69 26.47 -2.76
N ARG A 129 12.96 27.45 -3.28
CA ARG A 129 12.04 28.33 -2.54
C ARG A 129 10.72 28.44 -3.30
N GLU A 130 9.67 28.90 -2.61
CA GLU A 130 8.40 29.25 -3.24
C GLU A 130 8.65 30.22 -4.41
N GLY A 131 8.10 29.91 -5.58
CA GLY A 131 8.30 30.66 -6.82
C GLY A 131 9.53 30.27 -7.65
N ASP A 132 10.43 29.42 -7.16
CA ASP A 132 11.50 28.86 -8.00
C ASP A 132 10.93 27.90 -9.05
N ILE A 133 11.78 27.49 -10.00
CA ILE A 133 11.41 26.56 -11.07
C ILE A 133 12.21 25.26 -10.94
N VAL A 134 11.53 24.12 -10.91
CA VAL A 134 12.14 22.79 -11.03
C VAL A 134 11.92 22.20 -12.42
N LEU A 135 12.98 21.63 -13.00
CA LEU A 135 12.92 20.86 -14.24
C LEU A 135 13.08 19.37 -13.95
N ASP A 136 12.12 18.57 -14.37
CA ASP A 136 12.22 17.11 -14.41
C ASP A 136 12.24 16.63 -15.88
N PRO A 137 13.42 16.29 -16.43
CA PRO A 137 13.54 15.91 -17.84
C PRO A 137 13.01 14.50 -18.15
N PHE A 138 12.59 13.73 -17.15
CA PHE A 138 12.05 12.38 -17.28
C PHE A 138 10.86 12.19 -16.31
N CYS A 139 9.86 13.07 -16.43
CA CYS A 139 8.87 13.27 -15.36
C CYS A 139 7.94 12.08 -15.12
N GLY A 140 7.78 11.17 -16.11
CA GLY A 140 6.96 9.97 -15.97
C GLY A 140 5.54 10.31 -15.54
N SER A 141 5.12 9.75 -14.40
CA SER A 141 3.80 10.02 -13.84
C SER A 141 3.68 11.36 -13.10
N GLY A 142 4.70 12.22 -13.12
CA GLY A 142 4.65 13.60 -12.66
C GLY A 142 4.84 13.79 -11.15
N THR A 143 5.50 12.86 -10.45
CA THR A 143 5.62 12.97 -8.99
C THR A 143 6.35 14.23 -8.55
N THR A 144 7.45 14.59 -9.22
CA THR A 144 8.20 15.82 -8.97
C THR A 144 7.33 17.06 -9.13
N LEU A 145 6.60 17.15 -10.24
CA LEU A 145 5.77 18.31 -10.56
C LEU A 145 4.62 18.48 -9.57
N VAL A 146 3.98 17.38 -9.15
CA VAL A 146 2.92 17.43 -8.14
C VAL A 146 3.45 17.90 -6.79
N GLN A 147 4.61 17.42 -6.35
CA GLN A 147 5.20 17.88 -5.07
C GLN A 147 5.70 19.33 -5.15
N ALA A 148 6.28 19.74 -6.28
CA ALA A 148 6.61 21.13 -6.53
C ALA A 148 5.37 22.03 -6.41
N ASN A 149 4.26 21.62 -7.03
CA ASN A 149 3.00 22.37 -6.94
C ASN A 149 2.44 22.46 -5.50
N GLU A 150 2.52 21.38 -4.71
CA GLU A 150 2.15 21.41 -3.27
C GLU A 150 2.99 22.41 -2.48
N LEU A 151 4.27 22.58 -2.85
CA LEU A 151 5.21 23.52 -2.25
C LEU A 151 5.22 24.90 -2.93
N LYS A 152 4.31 25.14 -3.88
CA LYS A 152 4.23 26.37 -4.69
C LYS A 152 5.53 26.71 -5.44
N ILE A 153 6.24 25.68 -5.86
CA ILE A 153 7.38 25.75 -6.77
C ILE A 153 6.84 25.52 -8.17
N HIS A 154 7.21 26.38 -9.13
CA HIS A 154 6.86 26.19 -10.52
C HIS A 154 7.60 24.96 -11.07
N SER A 155 6.99 24.23 -12.00
CA SER A 155 7.60 23.00 -12.49
C SER A 155 7.42 22.82 -13.99
N VAL A 156 8.45 22.25 -14.62
CA VAL A 156 8.46 21.85 -16.02
C VAL A 156 8.84 20.38 -16.08
N GLY A 157 8.04 19.57 -16.76
CA GLY A 157 8.26 18.14 -16.92
C GLY A 157 8.37 17.78 -18.39
N ILE A 158 9.32 16.91 -18.72
CA ILE A 158 9.51 16.36 -20.06
C ILE A 158 9.37 14.84 -19.96
N ASP A 159 8.59 14.25 -20.88
CA ASP A 159 8.53 12.81 -21.07
C ASP A 159 8.26 12.52 -22.56
N VAL A 160 8.82 11.42 -23.06
CA VAL A 160 8.62 10.98 -24.45
C VAL A 160 7.23 10.38 -24.66
N SER A 161 6.64 9.82 -23.61
CA SER A 161 5.32 9.20 -23.64
C SER A 161 4.24 10.25 -23.46
N ARG A 162 3.45 10.46 -24.52
CA ARG A 162 2.23 11.30 -24.46
C ARG A 162 1.28 10.88 -23.33
N PHE A 163 1.20 9.58 -23.06
CA PHE A 163 0.36 9.05 -21.99
C PHE A 163 0.85 9.48 -20.60
N ASN A 164 2.17 9.49 -20.39
CA ASN A 164 2.79 9.96 -19.15
C ASN A 164 2.55 11.46 -18.94
N CYS A 165 2.73 12.26 -20.00
CA CYS A 165 2.41 13.68 -19.99
C CYS A 165 0.94 13.92 -19.62
N MET A 166 0.00 13.18 -20.23
CA MET A 166 -1.42 13.27 -19.92
C MET A 166 -1.73 12.89 -18.46
N ILE A 167 -1.13 11.83 -17.92
CA ILE A 167 -1.29 11.47 -16.50
C ILE A 167 -0.82 12.63 -15.61
N THR A 168 0.31 13.24 -15.94
CA THR A 168 0.89 14.35 -15.20
C THR A 168 0.00 15.60 -15.28
N GLU A 169 -0.49 15.95 -16.46
CA GLU A 169 -1.44 17.03 -16.67
C GLU A 169 -2.71 16.82 -15.84
N VAL A 170 -3.33 15.64 -15.93
CA VAL A 170 -4.56 15.33 -15.18
C VAL A 170 -4.39 15.52 -13.67
N LYS A 171 -3.19 15.30 -13.14
CA LYS A 171 -2.87 15.49 -11.71
C LYS A 171 -2.69 16.96 -11.29
N LEU A 172 -2.41 17.84 -12.25
CA LEU A 172 -2.03 19.25 -12.01
C LEU A 172 -3.07 20.24 -12.51
N LEU A 173 -3.98 19.82 -13.40
CA LEU A 173 -5.03 20.67 -13.92
C LEU A 173 -5.99 21.14 -12.81
N ASN A 174 -6.48 22.36 -12.98
CA ASN A 174 -7.62 22.85 -12.23
C ASN A 174 -8.91 22.33 -12.86
N TYR A 175 -9.82 21.85 -12.02
CA TYR A 175 -11.10 21.31 -12.46
C TYR A 175 -12.25 22.15 -11.92
N ASP A 176 -13.23 22.41 -12.78
CA ASP A 176 -14.56 22.75 -12.32
C ASP A 176 -15.18 21.48 -11.70
N LEU A 177 -15.29 21.47 -10.38
CA LEU A 177 -15.80 20.32 -9.63
C LEU A 177 -17.26 20.02 -9.94
N GLN A 178 -18.05 21.01 -10.34
CA GLN A 178 -19.45 20.82 -10.71
C GLN A 178 -19.54 20.13 -12.08
N ALA A 179 -18.82 20.65 -13.08
CA ALA A 179 -18.76 20.03 -14.40
C ALA A 179 -18.21 18.59 -14.33
N LEU A 180 -17.14 18.37 -13.55
CA LEU A 180 -16.56 17.04 -13.34
C LEU A 180 -17.57 16.06 -12.72
N LYS A 181 -18.36 16.52 -11.74
CA LYS A 181 -19.41 15.70 -11.13
C LYS A 181 -20.50 15.34 -12.13
N GLU A 182 -20.88 16.27 -13.00
CA GLU A 182 -21.88 16.02 -14.06
C GLU A 182 -21.38 14.98 -15.07
N ASP A 183 -20.13 15.07 -15.49
CA ASP A 183 -19.50 14.08 -16.38
C ASP A 183 -19.40 12.70 -15.72
N ILE A 184 -18.99 12.63 -14.46
CA ILE A 184 -18.97 11.36 -13.69
C ILE A 184 -20.38 10.75 -13.65
N ASN A 185 -21.40 11.54 -13.35
CA ASN A 185 -22.79 11.07 -13.30
C ASN A 185 -23.30 10.60 -14.68
N LYS A 186 -22.86 11.24 -15.76
CA LYS A 186 -23.18 10.82 -17.13
C LYS A 186 -22.53 9.48 -17.46
N ILE A 187 -21.24 9.32 -17.16
CA ILE A 187 -20.51 8.06 -17.36
C ILE A 187 -21.13 6.94 -16.51
N GLN A 188 -21.43 7.21 -15.24
CA GLN A 188 -22.06 6.22 -14.35
C GLN A 188 -23.41 5.74 -14.88
N ARG A 189 -24.26 6.65 -15.37
CA ARG A 189 -25.54 6.27 -16.00
C ARG A 189 -25.34 5.42 -17.25
N ALA A 190 -24.37 5.77 -18.09
CA ALA A 190 -24.07 4.98 -19.29
C ALA A 190 -23.57 3.57 -18.93
N LEU A 191 -22.69 3.45 -17.93
CA LEU A 191 -22.19 2.16 -17.43
C LEU A 191 -23.29 1.30 -16.82
N LEU A 192 -24.17 1.90 -16.01
CA LEU A 192 -25.31 1.19 -15.41
C LEU A 192 -26.28 0.69 -16.48
N SER A 193 -26.58 1.52 -17.48
CA SER A 193 -27.41 1.12 -18.62
C SER A 193 -26.80 -0.03 -19.41
N PHE A 194 -25.50 0.08 -19.74
CA PHE A 194 -24.76 -0.99 -20.42
C PHE A 194 -24.78 -2.30 -19.62
N ARG A 195 -24.54 -2.23 -18.31
CA ARG A 195 -24.56 -3.40 -17.44
C ARG A 195 -25.96 -4.03 -17.37
N ALA A 196 -27.01 -3.22 -17.23
CA ALA A 196 -28.39 -3.70 -17.20
C ALA A 196 -28.84 -4.33 -18.52
N ALA A 197 -28.35 -3.82 -19.66
CA ALA A 197 -28.60 -4.40 -20.97
C ALA A 197 -27.78 -5.67 -21.25
N SER A 198 -26.83 -6.03 -20.37
CA SER A 198 -25.94 -7.17 -20.52
C SER A 198 -26.27 -8.29 -19.53
N LYS A 199 -25.93 -9.53 -19.88
CA LYS A 199 -26.00 -10.68 -18.96
C LYS A 199 -24.81 -10.76 -17.98
N ILE A 200 -24.01 -9.69 -17.87
CA ILE A 200 -22.78 -9.69 -17.05
C ILE A 200 -23.12 -9.96 -15.58
N THR A 201 -24.22 -9.41 -15.06
CA THR A 201 -24.57 -9.61 -13.65
C THR A 201 -24.85 -11.08 -13.33
N ASP A 202 -25.60 -11.78 -14.19
CA ASP A 202 -25.90 -13.20 -14.00
C ASP A 202 -24.63 -14.05 -14.10
N PHE A 203 -23.79 -13.78 -15.11
CA PHE A 203 -22.50 -14.45 -15.29
C PHE A 203 -21.57 -14.27 -14.08
N GLU A 204 -21.43 -13.04 -13.56
CA GLU A 204 -20.61 -12.75 -12.39
C GLU A 204 -21.13 -13.46 -11.13
N SER A 205 -22.45 -13.54 -10.96
CA SER A 205 -23.07 -14.28 -9.86
C SER A 205 -22.79 -15.78 -9.93
N GLU A 206 -22.96 -16.39 -11.10
CA GLU A 206 -22.68 -17.82 -11.32
C GLU A 206 -21.19 -18.12 -11.12
N LEU A 207 -20.30 -17.33 -11.74
CA LEU A 207 -18.86 -17.48 -11.59
C LEU A 207 -18.42 -17.33 -10.13
N ALA A 208 -18.94 -16.34 -9.41
CA ALA A 208 -18.61 -16.15 -8.00
C ALA A 208 -19.07 -17.34 -7.13
N GLN A 209 -20.23 -17.92 -7.43
CA GLN A 209 -20.73 -19.11 -6.74
C GLN A 209 -19.84 -20.32 -7.02
N GLU A 210 -19.50 -20.59 -8.27
CA GLU A 210 -18.64 -21.72 -8.64
C GLU A 210 -17.24 -21.56 -8.04
N LEU A 211 -16.66 -20.36 -8.09
CA LEU A 211 -15.38 -20.07 -7.43
C LEU A 211 -15.47 -20.25 -5.92
N TYR A 212 -16.58 -19.88 -5.29
CA TYR A 212 -16.78 -20.08 -3.85
C TYR A 212 -16.84 -21.57 -3.51
N LEU A 213 -17.59 -22.38 -4.27
CA LEU A 213 -17.70 -23.82 -4.06
C LEU A 213 -16.35 -24.51 -4.26
N PHE A 214 -15.64 -24.17 -5.34
CA PHE A 214 -14.31 -24.69 -5.65
C PHE A 214 -13.30 -24.34 -4.55
N ASN A 215 -13.19 -23.05 -4.18
CA ASN A 215 -12.25 -22.62 -3.15
C ASN A 215 -12.60 -23.17 -1.77
N SER A 216 -13.89 -23.30 -1.43
CA SER A 216 -14.31 -23.90 -0.16
C SER A 216 -13.91 -25.37 -0.06
N LYS A 217 -13.95 -26.10 -1.18
CA LYS A 217 -13.60 -27.51 -1.24
C LYS A 217 -12.09 -27.75 -1.24
N PHE A 218 -11.34 -27.01 -2.06
CA PHE A 218 -9.93 -27.30 -2.29
C PHE A 218 -8.97 -26.38 -1.52
N PHE A 219 -9.40 -25.16 -1.20
CA PHE A 219 -8.56 -24.11 -0.61
C PHE A 219 -9.22 -23.42 0.60
N PRO A 220 -9.62 -24.18 1.64
CA PRO A 220 -10.36 -23.63 2.77
C PRO A 220 -9.55 -22.55 3.51
N SER A 221 -9.97 -21.30 3.36
CA SER A 221 -9.35 -20.13 3.99
C SER A 221 -9.93 -19.91 5.40
N PRO A 222 -9.12 -19.52 6.41
CA PRO A 222 -7.73 -19.11 6.32
C PRO A 222 -6.70 -20.23 6.52
N GLU A 223 -7.13 -21.46 6.86
CA GLU A 223 -6.21 -22.53 7.24
C GLU A 223 -5.26 -22.94 6.10
N TYR A 224 -5.78 -23.09 4.88
CA TYR A 224 -4.96 -23.36 3.69
C TYR A 224 -3.87 -22.30 3.51
N LYS A 225 -4.25 -21.01 3.55
CA LYS A 225 -3.32 -19.88 3.42
C LYS A 225 -2.26 -19.87 4.53
N TYR A 226 -2.63 -20.26 5.74
CA TYR A 226 -1.69 -20.40 6.84
C TYR A 226 -0.69 -21.54 6.62
N LYS A 227 -1.15 -22.70 6.14
CA LYS A 227 -0.25 -23.83 5.83
C LYS A 227 0.73 -23.47 4.71
N VAL A 228 0.25 -22.78 3.66
CA VAL A 228 1.09 -22.23 2.60
C VAL A 228 2.14 -21.25 3.16
N SER A 229 1.72 -20.28 3.98
CA SER A 229 2.65 -19.26 4.52
C SER A 229 3.76 -19.84 5.40
N LYS A 230 3.51 -21.00 6.02
CA LYS A 230 4.48 -21.76 6.81
C LYS A 230 5.29 -22.78 6.00
N GLY A 231 5.09 -22.85 4.69
CA GLY A 231 5.76 -23.83 3.82
C GLY A 231 5.33 -25.27 4.06
N LEU A 232 4.19 -25.48 4.76
CA LEU A 232 3.63 -26.81 5.02
C LEU A 232 2.92 -27.38 3.79
N VAL A 233 2.52 -26.51 2.86
CA VAL A 233 2.06 -26.88 1.51
C VAL A 233 3.18 -26.55 0.53
N LYS A 234 3.64 -27.55 -0.21
CA LYS A 234 4.65 -27.37 -1.27
C LYS A 234 3.95 -26.95 -2.56
N GLU A 235 3.77 -25.66 -2.78
CA GLU A 235 3.05 -25.14 -3.95
C GLU A 235 3.67 -25.62 -5.28
N GLU A 236 5.00 -25.76 -5.33
CA GLU A 236 5.74 -26.24 -6.51
C GLU A 236 5.34 -27.64 -6.97
N SER A 237 4.80 -28.50 -6.08
CA SER A 237 4.32 -29.83 -6.50
C SER A 237 3.00 -29.79 -7.26
N TYR A 238 2.27 -28.67 -7.21
CA TYR A 238 0.98 -28.50 -7.87
C TYR A 238 1.06 -27.72 -9.19
N GLY A 239 2.21 -27.09 -9.49
CA GLY A 239 2.42 -26.29 -10.69
C GLY A 239 3.26 -26.97 -11.79
N ARG A 240 3.62 -28.25 -11.62
CA ARG A 240 4.26 -29.04 -12.68
C ARG A 240 3.18 -29.64 -13.58
N GLU A 241 2.81 -28.89 -14.61
CA GLU A 241 2.36 -29.45 -15.89
C GLU A 241 3.55 -29.49 -16.86
#